data_AF-A0A9P0ESS6-F1
#
_entry.id   AF-A0A9P0ESS6-F1
#
_cell.length_a   1.000
_cell.length_b   1.000
_cell.length_c   1.000
_cell.angle_alpha   90.00
_cell.angle_beta   90.00
_cell.angle_gamma   90.00
#
_symmetry.space_group_name_H-M   'P 1'
#
loop_
_entity.id
_entity.type
_entity.pdbx_description
1 polymer ?
#
loop_
_entity_poly.entity_id
_entity_poly.type
_entity_poly.pdbx_seq_one_letter_code
_entity_poly.pdbx_strand_id
1 'polypeptide(L)'
;MTIDAHKFLIVFAVAALATLIDYLLRIPRSNKTPPGKVSYRVQNIPADWSEDVLRDVLANHFRDCGSITIKSYSEGIEGKSKVCTVLFERLPQLLLEGLKGNINYYSVPPLCLDRAFLGLSVLYSPPSHDHHVDVILVPGLGGHALGSFKERKGEHVWPRDSLPGALVGNGGHSCGSPIARIITYGYSSGVQESKSAQNIGDIAKSFQSSLMELVRGSDLRPIVLIGHSMGGLVIKEVQSLRCLLQWRSNTDIRKDVDIIITV
;
A
#
# COMPACT_ATOMS: atom_id res chain seq x y z
N MET A 1 -16.54 14.21 22.36
CA MET A 1 -15.20 14.74 22.70
C MET A 1 -14.44 14.87 21.39
N THR A 2 -14.55 16.02 20.72
CA THR A 2 -13.89 16.29 19.44
C THR A 2 -12.40 16.46 19.69
N ILE A 3 -11.63 15.41 19.47
CA ILE A 3 -10.17 15.50 19.38
C ILE A 3 -9.90 16.47 18.24
N ASP A 4 -9.20 17.57 18.55
CA ASP A 4 -8.86 18.62 17.62
C ASP A 4 -8.10 18.01 16.43
N ALA A 5 -8.75 17.97 15.26
CA ALA A 5 -8.21 17.36 14.05
C ALA A 5 -6.81 17.92 13.73
N HIS A 6 -6.55 19.18 14.09
CA HIS A 6 -5.23 19.81 13.94
C HIS A 6 -4.15 19.25 14.87
N LYS A 7 -4.49 18.78 16.07
CA LYS A 7 -3.52 18.13 16.97
C LYS A 7 -3.19 16.71 16.51
N PHE A 8 -4.21 15.98 16.05
CA PHE A 8 -4.03 14.68 15.43
C PHE A 8 -3.15 14.78 14.15
N LEU A 9 -3.40 15.82 13.35
CA LEU A 9 -2.65 16.19 12.15
C LEU A 9 -1.15 16.41 12.41
N ILE A 10 -0.80 17.19 13.43
CA ILE A 10 0.60 17.49 13.77
C ILE A 10 1.31 16.23 14.24
N VAL A 11 0.68 15.43 15.11
CA VAL A 11 1.27 14.17 15.60
C VAL A 11 1.50 13.20 14.45
N PHE A 12 0.54 13.09 13.53
CA PHE A 12 0.66 12.25 12.34
C PHE A 12 1.83 12.71 11.46
N ALA A 13 1.91 14.00 11.13
CA ALA A 13 2.96 14.54 10.28
C ALA A 13 4.35 14.36 10.90
N VAL A 14 4.48 14.56 12.23
CA VAL A 14 5.74 14.37 12.95
C VAL A 14 6.15 12.89 12.99
N ALA A 15 5.22 11.97 13.26
CA ALA A 15 5.50 10.53 13.28
C ALA A 15 5.90 10.00 11.90
N ALA A 16 5.13 10.37 10.86
CA ALA A 16 5.44 10.01 9.48
C ALA A 16 6.80 10.59 9.03
N LEU A 17 7.07 11.86 9.34
CA LEU A 17 8.34 12.51 9.02
C LEU A 17 9.51 11.87 9.79
N ALA A 18 9.32 11.51 11.07
CA ALA A 18 10.35 10.85 11.87
C ALA A 18 10.71 9.46 11.33
N THR A 19 9.70 8.64 10.98
CA THR A 19 9.94 7.32 10.35
C THR A 19 10.62 7.45 9.00
N LEU A 20 10.28 8.49 8.24
CA LEU A 20 10.92 8.79 6.97
C LEU A 20 12.36 9.27 7.15
N ILE A 21 12.63 10.15 8.12
CA ILE A 21 13.99 10.61 8.41
C ILE A 21 14.86 9.43 8.86
N ASP A 22 14.37 8.59 9.77
CA ASP A 22 15.07 7.36 10.17
C ASP A 22 15.35 6.46 8.96
N TYR A 23 14.39 6.28 8.05
CA TYR A 23 14.58 5.57 6.80
C TYR A 23 15.67 6.20 5.90
N LEU A 24 15.66 7.52 5.72
CA LEU A 24 16.66 8.23 4.92
C LEU A 24 18.06 8.18 5.56
N LEU A 25 18.14 8.19 6.90
CA LEU A 25 19.39 8.08 7.65
C LEU A 25 19.99 6.67 7.59
N ARG A 26 19.17 5.63 7.43
CA ARG A 26 19.60 4.23 7.31
C ARG A 26 20.12 3.84 5.93
N ILE A 27 20.18 4.74 4.95
CA ILE A 27 20.69 4.48 3.61
C ILE A 27 22.21 4.13 3.66
N PRO A 28 22.63 2.88 3.39
CA PRO A 28 24.04 2.52 3.42
C PRO A 28 24.77 3.09 2.19
N ARG A 29 26.01 3.58 2.38
CA ARG A 29 26.86 4.15 1.32
C ARG A 29 27.55 3.13 0.39
N SER A 30 27.30 1.82 0.54
CA SER A 30 28.08 0.75 -0.11
C SER A 30 27.26 -0.17 -1.03
N ASN A 31 27.82 -0.49 -2.20
CA ASN A 31 27.20 -1.29 -3.26
C ASN A 31 27.45 -2.82 -3.17
N LYS A 32 28.12 -3.36 -2.14
CA LYS A 32 28.61 -4.77 -2.14
C LYS A 32 27.74 -5.86 -1.45
N THR A 33 26.41 -5.80 -1.48
CA THR A 33 25.55 -6.82 -0.81
C THR A 33 24.41 -7.30 -1.71
N PRO A 34 23.99 -8.58 -1.59
CA PRO A 34 23.03 -9.19 -2.51
C PRO A 34 21.64 -8.51 -2.44
N PRO A 35 20.87 -8.52 -3.54
CA PRO A 35 19.52 -7.97 -3.54
C PRO A 35 18.61 -8.77 -2.59
N GLY A 36 17.86 -8.08 -1.72
CA GLY A 36 16.92 -8.71 -0.79
C GLY A 36 15.73 -9.38 -1.51
N LYS A 37 15.04 -10.30 -0.83
CA LYS A 37 13.93 -11.09 -1.41
C LYS A 37 12.80 -10.22 -1.97
N VAL A 38 12.14 -10.70 -3.03
CA VAL A 38 10.99 -10.04 -3.66
C VAL A 38 9.72 -10.36 -2.88
N SER A 39 8.90 -9.33 -2.60
CA SER A 39 7.57 -9.49 -2.02
C SER A 39 6.53 -9.79 -3.07
N TYR A 40 5.64 -10.74 -2.78
CA TYR A 40 4.48 -11.07 -3.58
C TYR A 40 3.22 -10.66 -2.82
N ARG A 41 2.25 -10.08 -3.52
CA ARG A 41 0.90 -9.82 -3.02
C ARG A 41 0.08 -11.09 -3.22
N VAL A 42 -0.65 -11.52 -2.20
CA VAL A 42 -1.67 -12.57 -2.32
C VAL A 42 -3.02 -11.93 -2.04
N GLN A 43 -3.96 -12.08 -2.96
CA GLN A 43 -5.29 -11.48 -2.93
C GLN A 43 -6.37 -12.57 -2.96
N ASN A 44 -7.61 -12.16 -2.69
CA ASN A 44 -8.79 -13.02 -2.66
C ASN A 44 -8.68 -14.15 -1.62
N ILE A 45 -7.96 -13.90 -0.53
CA ILE A 45 -7.91 -14.83 0.59
C ILE A 45 -9.30 -14.81 1.25
N PRO A 46 -9.96 -15.96 1.44
CA PRO A 46 -11.26 -16.00 2.11
C PRO A 46 -11.22 -15.38 3.51
N ALA A 47 -12.28 -14.66 3.89
CA ALA A 47 -12.34 -13.91 5.15
C ALA A 47 -12.24 -14.81 6.39
N ASP A 48 -12.62 -16.08 6.29
CA ASP A 48 -12.55 -17.09 7.34
C ASP A 48 -11.18 -17.75 7.48
N TRP A 49 -10.26 -17.56 6.53
CA TRP A 49 -8.92 -18.15 6.61
C TRP A 49 -8.06 -17.48 7.68
N SER A 50 -7.20 -18.28 8.32
CA SER A 50 -6.10 -17.81 9.15
C SER A 50 -4.81 -17.74 8.34
N GLU A 51 -3.77 -17.12 8.91
CA GLU A 51 -2.42 -17.14 8.33
C GLU A 51 -1.88 -18.56 8.15
N ASP A 52 -2.19 -19.48 9.08
CA ASP A 52 -1.72 -20.86 9.03
C ASP A 52 -2.36 -21.63 7.88
N VAL A 53 -3.69 -21.50 7.72
CA VAL A 53 -4.42 -22.11 6.59
C VAL A 53 -3.86 -21.60 5.26
N LEU A 54 -3.64 -20.29 5.14
CA LEU A 54 -3.04 -19.71 3.94
C LEU A 54 -1.64 -20.29 3.69
N ARG A 55 -0.81 -20.39 4.73
CA ARG A 55 0.56 -20.90 4.61
C ARG A 55 0.58 -22.35 4.15
N ASP A 56 -0.32 -23.18 4.68
CA ASP A 56 -0.46 -24.58 4.29
C ASP A 56 -0.91 -24.72 2.83
N VAL A 57 -1.90 -23.93 2.41
CA VAL A 57 -2.37 -23.92 1.01
C VAL A 57 -1.24 -23.53 0.06
N LEU A 58 -0.50 -22.46 0.36
CA LEU A 58 0.62 -22.01 -0.47
C LEU A 58 1.77 -23.01 -0.48
N ALA A 59 2.10 -23.63 0.67
CA ALA A 59 3.17 -24.62 0.76
C ALA A 59 2.82 -25.92 0.01
N ASN A 60 1.56 -26.34 0.06
CA ASN A 60 1.06 -27.50 -0.68
C ASN A 60 1.12 -27.29 -2.20
N HIS A 61 0.86 -26.06 -2.66
CA HIS A 61 0.91 -25.68 -4.07
C HIS A 61 2.34 -25.44 -4.57
N PHE A 62 3.18 -24.76 -3.79
CA PHE A 62 4.56 -24.40 -4.13
C PHE A 62 5.58 -25.23 -3.32
N ARG A 63 5.71 -26.52 -3.65
CA ARG A 63 6.54 -27.45 -2.86
C ARG A 63 8.05 -27.22 -3.00
N ASP A 64 8.50 -26.49 -4.01
CA ASP A 64 9.90 -26.24 -4.34
C ASP A 64 10.47 -24.97 -3.70
N CYS A 65 9.64 -24.17 -3.02
CA CYS A 65 10.00 -22.83 -2.55
C CYS A 65 10.68 -22.76 -1.17
N GLY A 66 10.78 -23.87 -0.44
CA GLY A 66 11.28 -23.88 0.94
C GLY A 66 10.27 -23.25 1.90
N SER A 67 10.74 -22.37 2.81
CA SER A 67 9.86 -21.65 3.73
C SER A 67 9.13 -20.46 3.07
N ILE A 68 7.89 -20.22 3.50
CA ILE A 68 7.06 -19.07 3.09
C ILE A 68 6.85 -18.17 4.31
N THR A 69 7.32 -16.94 4.22
CA THR A 69 7.15 -15.93 5.30
C THR A 69 6.05 -14.96 4.94
N ILE A 70 5.00 -14.89 5.76
CA ILE A 70 3.95 -13.86 5.66
C ILE A 70 4.46 -12.60 6.36
N LYS A 71 4.52 -11.47 5.64
CA LYS A 71 5.02 -10.18 6.11
C LYS A 71 3.92 -9.20 6.47
N SER A 72 2.74 -9.36 5.90
CA SER A 72 1.52 -8.69 6.31
C SER A 72 0.33 -9.58 6.01
N TYR A 73 -0.73 -9.44 6.79
CA TYR A 73 -2.00 -10.13 6.62
C TYR A 73 -3.12 -9.19 7.10
N SER A 74 -4.05 -8.83 6.22
CA SER A 74 -5.02 -7.77 6.51
C SER A 74 -6.31 -7.94 5.74
N GLU A 75 -7.38 -7.34 6.24
CA GLU A 75 -8.61 -7.17 5.48
C GLU A 75 -8.33 -6.40 4.18
N GLY A 76 -8.96 -6.84 3.10
CA GLY A 76 -8.96 -6.15 1.83
C GLY A 76 -9.82 -4.90 1.87
N ILE A 77 -9.82 -4.13 0.78
CA ILE A 77 -10.52 -2.85 0.69
C ILE A 77 -12.03 -3.00 0.90
N GLU A 78 -12.63 -4.05 0.33
CA GLU A 78 -14.07 -4.33 0.44
C GLU A 78 -14.46 -5.04 1.75
N GLY A 79 -13.50 -5.50 2.56
CA GLY A 79 -13.78 -6.26 3.79
C GLY A 79 -14.45 -7.63 3.58
N LYS A 80 -14.49 -8.14 2.34
CA LYS A 80 -15.05 -9.46 1.99
C LYS A 80 -13.99 -10.54 1.81
N SER A 81 -12.75 -10.12 1.64
CA SER A 81 -11.58 -10.96 1.44
C SER A 81 -10.39 -10.30 2.10
N LYS A 82 -9.35 -11.10 2.34
CA LYS A 82 -8.09 -10.65 2.91
C LYS A 82 -7.03 -10.54 1.81
N VAL A 83 -6.03 -9.74 2.11
CA VAL A 83 -4.83 -9.53 1.31
C VAL A 83 -3.60 -9.68 2.20
N CYS A 84 -2.53 -10.21 1.64
CA CYS A 84 -1.30 -10.42 2.39
C CYS A 84 -0.08 -10.17 1.51
N THR A 85 1.08 -10.00 2.14
CA THR A 85 2.37 -10.01 1.44
C THR A 85 3.22 -11.18 1.92
N VAL A 86 3.83 -11.89 0.98
CA VAL A 86 4.67 -13.07 1.27
C VAL A 86 6.05 -12.94 0.66
N LEU A 87 7.01 -13.59 1.32
CA LEU A 87 8.35 -13.84 0.82
C LEU A 87 8.54 -15.35 0.68
N PHE A 88 9.02 -15.77 -0.47
CA PHE A 88 9.47 -17.14 -0.68
C PHE A 88 10.96 -17.23 -0.39
N GLU A 89 11.41 -18.28 0.30
CA GLU A 89 12.83 -18.56 0.48
C GLU A 89 13.54 -18.77 -0.85
N ARG A 90 12.93 -19.56 -1.73
CA ARG A 90 13.30 -19.72 -3.14
C ARG A 90 12.08 -19.47 -4.00
N LEU A 91 12.24 -18.76 -5.11
CA LEU A 91 11.13 -18.50 -6.03
C LEU A 91 10.62 -19.82 -6.64
N PRO A 92 9.35 -20.21 -6.39
CA PRO A 92 8.78 -21.41 -7.00
C PRO A 92 8.79 -21.34 -8.54
N GLN A 93 9.15 -22.43 -9.20
CA GLN A 93 9.25 -22.50 -10.66
C GLN A 93 7.89 -22.24 -11.32
N LEU A 94 6.80 -22.78 -10.76
CA LEU A 94 5.44 -22.54 -11.25
C LEU A 94 5.08 -21.05 -11.25
N LEU A 95 5.47 -20.33 -10.21
CA LEU A 95 5.24 -18.89 -10.10
C LEU A 95 6.12 -18.12 -11.10
N LEU A 96 7.37 -18.55 -11.29
CA LEU A 96 8.27 -17.98 -12.29
C LEU A 96 7.73 -18.15 -13.72
N GLU A 97 7.20 -19.32 -14.06
CA GLU A 97 6.62 -19.60 -15.38
C GLU A 97 5.31 -18.83 -15.58
N GLY A 98 4.44 -18.82 -14.56
CA GLY A 98 3.17 -18.11 -14.61
C GLY A 98 3.31 -16.60 -14.80
N LEU A 99 4.32 -15.98 -14.18
CA LEU A 99 4.58 -14.54 -14.28
C LEU A 99 5.44 -14.14 -15.49
N LYS A 100 5.88 -15.09 -16.33
CA LYS A 100 6.55 -14.80 -17.61
C LYS A 100 5.55 -14.51 -18.74
N GLY A 101 4.32 -15.00 -18.64
CA GLY A 101 3.24 -14.55 -19.52
C GLY A 101 2.92 -13.08 -19.21
N ASN A 102 2.45 -12.30 -20.17
CA ASN A 102 2.05 -10.88 -19.99
C ASN A 102 0.93 -10.64 -18.96
N ILE A 103 0.59 -11.64 -18.15
CA ILE A 103 -0.29 -11.56 -16.99
C ILE A 103 0.54 -11.19 -15.76
N ASN A 104 0.21 -10.05 -15.15
CA ASN A 104 0.90 -9.58 -13.95
C ASN A 104 0.64 -10.47 -12.71
N TYR A 105 -0.17 -11.51 -12.83
CA TYR A 105 -0.62 -12.35 -11.73
C TYR A 105 -0.65 -13.85 -12.06
N TYR A 106 -0.65 -14.67 -11.02
CA TYR A 106 -0.74 -16.13 -11.04
C TYR A 106 -1.93 -16.58 -10.17
N SER A 107 -2.78 -17.46 -10.70
CA SER A 107 -4.00 -17.90 -10.01
C SER A 107 -3.79 -19.22 -9.27
N VAL A 108 -4.19 -19.25 -8.00
CA VAL A 108 -4.28 -20.46 -7.16
C VAL A 108 -5.66 -20.45 -6.51
N PRO A 109 -6.74 -20.84 -7.22
CA PRO A 109 -8.10 -20.59 -6.78
C PRO A 109 -8.35 -21.01 -5.31
N PRO A 110 -8.94 -20.13 -4.48
CA PRO A 110 -9.52 -18.82 -4.83
C PRO A 110 -8.51 -17.65 -4.92
N LEU A 111 -7.24 -17.89 -4.57
CA LEU A 111 -6.19 -16.89 -4.45
C LEU A 111 -5.67 -16.37 -5.79
N CYS A 112 -5.16 -15.15 -5.76
CA CYS A 112 -4.42 -14.54 -6.86
C CYS A 112 -3.12 -13.95 -6.34
N LEU A 113 -1.98 -14.28 -6.96
CA LEU A 113 -0.66 -13.82 -6.58
C LEU A 113 -0.09 -12.88 -7.63
N ASP A 114 0.47 -11.75 -7.23
CA ASP A 114 1.20 -10.87 -8.15
C ASP A 114 2.42 -10.24 -7.50
N ARG A 115 3.32 -9.72 -8.34
CA ARG A 115 4.53 -9.01 -7.88
C ARG A 115 4.52 -7.53 -8.24
N ALA A 116 3.46 -7.04 -8.88
CA ALA A 116 3.41 -5.69 -9.46
C ALA A 116 2.65 -4.70 -8.56
N PHE A 117 1.78 -5.22 -7.68
CA PHE A 117 0.99 -4.44 -6.73
C PHE A 117 0.14 -3.36 -7.41
N LEU A 118 -0.35 -3.63 -8.62
CA LEU A 118 -1.19 -2.68 -9.37
C LEU A 118 -2.51 -2.44 -8.62
N GLY A 119 -2.96 -1.18 -8.63
CA GLY A 119 -4.11 -0.71 -7.86
C GLY A 119 -3.80 -0.52 -6.38
N LEU A 120 -4.85 -0.36 -5.58
CA LEU A 120 -4.73 -0.21 -4.13
C LEU A 120 -4.45 -1.58 -3.48
N SER A 121 -3.50 -1.61 -2.55
CA SER A 121 -3.13 -2.80 -1.78
C SER A 121 -3.03 -2.46 -0.30
N VAL A 122 -3.83 -3.11 0.54
CA VAL A 122 -3.74 -2.95 2.00
C VAL A 122 -2.50 -3.67 2.51
N LEU A 123 -1.65 -2.96 3.23
CA LEU A 123 -0.44 -3.47 3.87
C LEU A 123 -0.65 -3.73 5.36
N TYR A 124 -1.58 -2.99 5.97
CA TYR A 124 -1.99 -3.15 7.36
C TYR A 124 -3.41 -2.63 7.53
N SER A 125 -4.25 -3.34 8.27
CA SER A 125 -5.57 -2.87 8.68
C SER A 125 -5.73 -3.00 10.19
N PRO A 126 -5.99 -1.89 10.91
CA PRO A 126 -6.35 -1.97 12.32
C PRO A 126 -7.76 -2.58 12.47
N PRO A 127 -8.11 -3.06 13.69
CA PRO A 127 -9.48 -3.42 14.02
C PRO A 127 -10.45 -2.27 13.72
N SER A 128 -11.67 -2.58 13.28
CA SER A 128 -12.64 -1.56 12.84
C SER A 128 -12.96 -0.49 13.89
N HIS A 129 -12.89 -0.82 15.18
CA HIS A 129 -13.13 0.13 16.27
C HIS A 129 -11.96 1.10 16.51
N ASP A 130 -10.73 0.70 16.15
CA ASP A 130 -9.52 1.51 16.24
C ASP A 130 -9.18 2.19 14.89
N HIS A 131 -9.88 1.86 13.81
CA HIS A 131 -9.63 2.43 12.48
C HIS A 131 -10.11 3.88 12.39
N HIS A 132 -9.18 4.83 12.46
CA HIS A 132 -9.48 6.26 12.45
C HIS A 132 -9.04 6.98 11.18
N VAL A 133 -8.07 6.44 10.43
CA VAL A 133 -7.50 7.13 9.25
C VAL A 133 -7.01 6.12 8.20
N ASP A 134 -7.14 6.49 6.93
CA ASP A 134 -6.52 5.79 5.81
C ASP A 134 -5.25 6.50 5.36
N VAL A 135 -4.15 5.76 5.20
CA VAL A 135 -2.87 6.29 4.74
C VAL A 135 -2.51 5.59 3.43
N ILE A 136 -2.43 6.36 2.35
CA ILE A 136 -2.21 5.83 1.00
C ILE A 136 -0.88 6.33 0.48
N LEU A 137 0.02 5.39 0.19
CA LEU A 137 1.35 5.64 -0.32
C LEU A 137 1.40 5.51 -1.85
N VAL A 138 1.89 6.55 -2.51
CA VAL A 138 1.98 6.64 -3.97
C VAL A 138 3.47 6.68 -4.38
N PRO A 139 3.96 5.68 -5.13
CA PRO A 139 5.35 5.62 -5.57
C PRO A 139 5.65 6.69 -6.64
N GLY A 140 6.93 6.84 -6.99
CA GLY A 140 7.38 7.72 -8.08
C GLY A 140 7.29 7.05 -9.47
N LEU A 141 7.57 7.79 -10.54
CA LEU A 141 7.61 7.22 -11.89
C LEU A 141 8.66 6.12 -12.00
N GLY A 142 8.33 5.02 -12.67
CA GLY A 142 9.22 3.86 -12.74
C GLY A 142 9.31 3.08 -11.42
N GLY A 143 8.61 3.54 -10.37
CA GLY A 143 8.69 2.99 -9.03
C GLY A 143 7.72 1.84 -8.79
N HIS A 144 8.21 0.78 -8.18
CA HIS A 144 7.39 -0.34 -7.73
C HIS A 144 6.64 0.05 -6.44
N ALA A 145 5.35 -0.30 -6.32
CA ALA A 145 4.49 0.13 -5.21
C ALA A 145 5.06 -0.15 -3.82
N LEU A 146 5.57 -1.36 -3.58
CA LEU A 146 6.33 -1.66 -2.35
C LEU A 146 7.80 -1.27 -2.43
N GLY A 147 8.39 -1.36 -3.63
CA GLY A 147 9.84 -1.24 -3.81
C GLY A 147 10.35 0.17 -3.59
N SER A 148 9.53 1.18 -3.89
CA SER A 148 9.84 2.59 -3.62
C SER A 148 9.99 2.92 -2.15
N PHE A 149 9.42 2.10 -1.26
CA PHE A 149 9.45 2.30 0.20
C PHE A 149 10.25 1.21 0.92
N LYS A 150 10.96 0.37 0.18
CA LYS A 150 11.77 -0.72 0.70
C LYS A 150 13.18 -0.23 0.98
N GLU A 151 13.73 -0.60 2.14
CA GLU A 151 15.12 -0.30 2.46
C GLU A 151 16.07 -0.90 1.42
N ARG A 152 17.18 -0.20 1.16
CA ARG A 152 18.16 -0.69 0.21
C ARG A 152 18.77 -1.99 0.72
N LYS A 153 18.59 -3.06 -0.05
CA LYS A 153 19.20 -4.39 0.16
C LYS A 153 18.79 -5.11 1.44
N GLY A 154 17.69 -4.70 2.06
CA GLY A 154 17.05 -5.48 3.10
C GLY A 154 15.69 -5.97 2.67
N GLU A 155 14.86 -6.33 3.65
CA GLU A 155 13.48 -6.78 3.43
C GLU A 155 12.47 -5.83 4.05
N HIS A 156 12.95 -4.87 4.84
CA HIS A 156 12.12 -3.89 5.52
C HIS A 156 11.45 -2.95 4.53
N VAL A 157 10.14 -2.81 4.69
CA VAL A 157 9.29 -1.90 3.93
C VAL A 157 8.62 -1.02 4.96
N TRP A 158 9.12 0.19 5.16
CA TRP A 158 8.73 1.02 6.31
C TRP A 158 7.22 1.27 6.43
N PRO A 159 6.42 1.41 5.34
CA PRO A 159 4.97 1.57 5.46
C PRO A 159 4.28 0.32 5.98
N ARG A 160 4.82 -0.86 5.68
CA ARG A 160 4.27 -2.15 6.13
C ARG A 160 4.77 -2.48 7.54
N ASP A 161 6.06 -2.30 7.77
CA ASP A 161 6.76 -2.91 8.91
C ASP A 161 6.95 -1.95 10.10
N SER A 162 6.90 -0.61 9.89
CA SER A 162 7.15 0.39 10.94
C SER A 162 6.00 1.37 11.14
N LEU A 163 5.40 1.84 10.05
CA LEU A 163 4.39 2.90 10.09
C LEU A 163 3.15 2.54 10.94
N PRO A 164 2.61 1.30 10.92
CA PRO A 164 1.48 0.96 11.78
C PRO A 164 1.76 1.20 13.27
N GLY A 165 2.94 0.82 13.75
CA GLY A 165 3.35 1.01 15.15
C GLY A 165 3.72 2.45 15.50
N ALA A 166 4.00 3.31 14.51
CA ALA A 166 4.25 4.73 14.72
C ALA A 166 2.96 5.55 14.83
N LEU A 167 1.86 5.05 14.25
CA LEU A 167 0.56 5.71 14.23
C LEU A 167 -0.38 5.03 15.22
N VAL A 168 -0.14 5.27 16.51
CA VAL A 168 -0.92 4.71 17.61
C VAL A 168 -1.83 5.74 18.25
N GLY A 169 -3.01 5.30 18.68
CA GLY A 169 -4.00 6.13 19.34
C GLY A 169 -3.78 6.21 20.85
N ASN A 170 -4.02 7.40 21.40
CA ASN A 170 -4.04 7.64 22.85
C ASN A 170 -5.45 7.55 23.45
N GLY A 171 -6.48 7.19 22.65
CA GLY A 171 -7.87 7.15 23.10
C GLY A 171 -8.69 6.12 22.32
N GLY A 172 -9.21 5.12 23.05
CA GLY A 172 -9.95 3.96 22.56
C GLY A 172 -10.04 2.86 23.64
N HIS A 173 -10.51 1.66 23.29
CA HIS A 173 -10.54 0.50 24.20
C HIS A 173 -9.14 -0.07 24.51
N SER A 174 -8.12 0.35 23.76
CA SER A 174 -6.75 -0.17 23.82
C SER A 174 -5.74 0.98 23.64
N CYS A 175 -5.13 1.45 24.72
CA CYS A 175 -4.05 2.43 24.67
C CYS A 175 -2.84 1.83 23.93
N GLY A 176 -2.34 2.52 22.90
CA GLY A 176 -1.18 2.06 22.11
C GLY A 176 -1.52 1.15 20.92
N SER A 177 -2.80 0.97 20.57
CA SER A 177 -3.18 0.29 19.32
C SER A 177 -2.88 1.15 18.08
N PRO A 178 -2.42 0.55 16.97
CA PRO A 178 -2.39 1.20 15.66
C PRO A 178 -3.78 1.67 15.23
N ILE A 179 -3.87 2.86 14.66
CA ILE A 179 -5.16 3.48 14.28
C ILE A 179 -5.31 3.74 12.78
N ALA A 180 -4.26 3.46 12.02
CA ALA A 180 -4.16 3.80 10.62
C ALA A 180 -4.19 2.54 9.75
N ARG A 181 -5.12 2.48 8.78
CA ARG A 181 -5.06 1.50 7.70
C ARG A 181 -4.04 1.98 6.69
N ILE A 182 -3.04 1.14 6.40
CA ILE A 182 -1.94 1.49 5.51
C ILE A 182 -2.15 0.82 4.16
N ILE A 183 -2.12 1.61 3.10
CA ILE A 183 -2.42 1.20 1.73
C ILE A 183 -1.29 1.70 0.82
N THR A 184 -0.86 0.90 -0.15
CA THR A 184 -0.01 1.37 -1.26
C THR A 184 -0.79 1.35 -2.57
N TYR A 185 -0.51 2.29 -3.46
CA TYR A 185 -1.08 2.34 -4.80
C TYR A 185 0.00 2.04 -5.84
N GLY A 186 -0.15 0.97 -6.62
CA GLY A 186 0.72 0.69 -7.76
C GLY A 186 0.08 1.06 -9.09
N TYR A 187 0.91 1.52 -10.02
CA TYR A 187 0.51 1.79 -11.41
C TYR A 187 1.59 1.30 -12.37
N SER A 188 1.20 0.98 -13.60
CA SER A 188 2.10 0.46 -14.63
C SER A 188 3.02 1.57 -15.15
N SER A 189 4.22 1.68 -14.59
CA SER A 189 5.25 2.55 -15.13
C SER A 189 6.00 1.85 -16.28
N GLY A 190 5.34 1.70 -17.43
CA GLY A 190 5.98 1.21 -18.65
C GLY A 190 7.04 2.20 -19.14
N VAL A 191 8.28 2.08 -18.66
CA VAL A 191 9.45 2.80 -19.20
C VAL A 191 10.30 1.87 -20.07
N GLN A 192 10.07 0.55 -20.01
CA GLN A 192 10.68 -0.42 -20.91
C GLN A 192 9.73 -0.68 -22.08
N GLU A 193 10.13 -0.18 -23.26
CA GLU A 193 9.66 -0.59 -24.61
C GLU A 193 8.39 0.03 -25.23
N SER A 194 7.86 1.15 -24.75
CA SER A 194 6.87 1.90 -25.54
C SER A 194 6.99 3.41 -25.37
N LYS A 195 6.89 4.14 -26.49
CA LYS A 195 7.01 5.60 -26.62
C LYS A 195 5.86 6.39 -25.96
N SER A 196 5.36 5.91 -24.83
CA SER A 196 4.38 6.64 -24.02
C SER A 196 4.71 6.40 -22.55
N ALA A 197 5.53 7.27 -21.97
CA ALA A 197 5.39 7.52 -20.54
C ALA A 197 3.89 7.76 -20.30
N GLN A 198 3.22 6.91 -19.52
CA GLN A 198 1.84 7.19 -19.14
C GLN A 198 1.79 8.63 -18.62
N ASN A 199 0.92 9.45 -19.20
CA ASN A 199 0.80 10.83 -18.78
C ASN A 199 0.41 10.82 -17.30
N ILE A 200 1.02 11.69 -16.49
CA ILE A 200 0.67 11.87 -15.07
C ILE A 200 -0.85 12.02 -14.91
N GLY A 201 -1.51 12.68 -15.87
CA GLY A 201 -2.96 12.81 -15.90
C GLY A 201 -3.72 11.48 -15.99
N ASP A 202 -3.21 10.47 -16.70
CA ASP A 202 -3.86 9.15 -16.80
C ASP A 202 -3.66 8.35 -15.51
N ILE A 203 -2.46 8.41 -14.93
CA ILE A 203 -2.17 7.82 -13.63
C ILE A 203 -3.07 8.46 -12.56
N ALA A 204 -3.20 9.79 -12.57
CA ALA A 204 -4.05 10.53 -11.66
C ALA A 204 -5.53 10.16 -11.81
N LYS A 205 -6.06 10.05 -13.04
CA LYS A 205 -7.46 9.61 -13.26
C LYS A 205 -7.72 8.19 -12.75
N SER A 206 -6.80 7.26 -13.00
CA SER A 206 -6.91 5.89 -12.50
C SER A 206 -6.83 5.83 -10.97
N PHE A 207 -5.92 6.63 -10.39
CA PHE A 207 -5.81 6.75 -8.93
C PHE A 207 -7.06 7.36 -8.31
N GLN A 208 -7.58 8.45 -8.89
CA GLN A 208 -8.83 9.08 -8.48
C GLN A 208 -10.00 8.08 -8.51
N SER A 209 -10.10 7.28 -9.57
CA SER A 209 -11.16 6.26 -9.68
C SER A 209 -11.06 5.23 -8.55
N SER A 210 -9.85 4.76 -8.26
CA SER A 210 -9.59 3.83 -7.14
C SER A 210 -9.93 4.46 -5.78
N LEU A 211 -9.62 5.75 -5.58
CA LEU A 211 -9.99 6.48 -4.36
C LEU A 211 -11.51 6.61 -4.20
N MET A 212 -12.24 6.84 -5.30
CA MET A 212 -13.71 6.93 -5.25
C MET A 212 -14.34 5.58 -4.90
N GLU A 213 -13.77 4.46 -5.36
CA GLU A 213 -14.20 3.13 -4.96
C GLU A 213 -13.94 2.86 -3.48
N LEU A 214 -12.75 3.22 -2.99
CA LEU A 214 -12.38 3.12 -1.57
C LEU A 214 -13.39 3.85 -0.68
N VAL A 215 -13.69 5.11 -0.99
CA VAL A 215 -14.58 5.98 -0.20
C VAL A 215 -16.05 5.52 -0.27
N ARG A 216 -16.47 4.88 -1.37
CA ARG A 216 -17.83 4.32 -1.49
C ARG A 216 -18.05 3.09 -0.61
N GLY A 217 -17.00 2.30 -0.38
CA GLY A 217 -17.05 1.02 0.32
C GLY A 217 -16.79 1.10 1.83
N SER A 218 -16.24 2.21 2.34
CA SER A 218 -15.90 2.36 3.75
C SER A 218 -16.76 3.43 4.44
N ASP A 219 -16.82 3.36 5.77
CA ASP A 219 -17.16 4.54 6.56
C ASP A 219 -16.28 5.72 6.12
N LEU A 220 -16.83 6.93 6.10
CA LEU A 220 -16.07 8.13 5.76
C LEU A 220 -14.98 8.36 6.82
N ARG A 221 -13.75 7.94 6.50
CA ARG A 221 -12.55 8.17 7.31
C ARG A 221 -11.65 9.18 6.58
N PRO A 222 -10.92 10.05 7.31
CA PRO A 222 -9.93 10.92 6.71
C PRO A 222 -8.88 10.14 5.92
N ILE A 223 -8.48 10.67 4.76
CA ILE A 223 -7.43 10.09 3.91
C ILE A 223 -6.17 10.97 3.95
N VAL A 224 -5.03 10.34 4.22
CA VAL A 224 -3.69 10.91 4.13
C VAL A 224 -2.95 10.32 2.94
N LEU A 225 -2.45 11.19 2.07
CA LEU A 225 -1.70 10.78 0.88
C LEU A 225 -0.22 11.06 1.09
N ILE A 226 0.62 10.03 0.91
CA ILE A 226 2.08 10.15 0.97
C ILE A 226 2.65 9.84 -0.42
N GLY A 227 3.14 10.85 -1.11
CA GLY A 227 3.78 10.71 -2.42
C GLY A 227 5.28 10.66 -2.31
N HIS A 228 5.92 9.66 -2.93
CA HIS A 228 7.38 9.63 -3.08
C HIS A 228 7.79 10.15 -4.46
N SER A 229 8.68 11.13 -4.51
CA SER A 229 9.16 11.78 -5.72
C SER A 229 8.00 12.24 -6.60
N MET A 230 7.91 11.75 -7.86
CA MET A 230 6.81 12.08 -8.76
C MET A 230 5.41 11.66 -8.23
N GLY A 231 5.32 10.78 -7.25
CA GLY A 231 4.05 10.43 -6.60
C GLY A 231 3.34 11.65 -6.01
N GLY A 232 4.08 12.67 -5.56
CA GLY A 232 3.50 13.95 -5.13
C GLY A 232 2.82 14.73 -6.26
N LEU A 233 3.36 14.65 -7.49
CA LEU A 233 2.75 15.28 -8.66
C LEU A 233 1.46 14.56 -9.06
N VAL A 234 1.43 13.22 -8.97
CA VAL A 234 0.21 12.44 -9.19
C VAL A 234 -0.87 12.86 -8.19
N ILE A 235 -0.52 12.99 -6.91
CA ILE A 235 -1.45 13.43 -5.87
C ILE A 235 -1.97 14.85 -6.16
N LYS A 236 -1.09 15.78 -6.53
CA LYS A 236 -1.47 17.15 -6.88
C LYS A 236 -2.45 17.18 -8.06
N GLU A 237 -2.20 16.37 -9.09
CA GLU A 237 -3.07 16.28 -10.26
C GLU A 237 -4.44 15.72 -9.88
N VAL A 238 -4.52 14.69 -9.03
CA VAL A 238 -5.80 14.17 -8.51
C VAL A 238 -6.59 15.25 -7.80
N GLN A 239 -5.94 16.09 -7.00
CA GLN A 239 -6.62 17.20 -6.32
C GLN A 239 -7.14 18.25 -7.29
N SER A 240 -6.34 18.59 -8.31
CA SER A 240 -6.76 19.48 -9.39
C SER A 240 -8.02 18.94 -10.08
N LEU A 241 -8.02 17.66 -10.46
CA LEU A 241 -9.18 17.00 -11.06
C LEU A 241 -10.40 17.01 -10.15
N ARG A 242 -10.24 16.76 -8.84
CA ARG A 242 -11.35 16.84 -7.88
C ARG A 242 -11.92 18.25 -7.77
N CYS A 243 -11.07 19.26 -7.68
CA CYS A 243 -11.48 20.66 -7.62
C CYS A 243 -12.26 21.07 -8.89
N LEU A 244 -11.78 20.66 -10.07
CA LEU A 244 -12.48 20.89 -11.34
C LEU A 244 -13.85 20.20 -11.40
N LEU A 245 -13.95 18.98 -10.87
CA LEU A 245 -15.23 18.27 -10.78
C LEU A 245 -16.20 18.96 -9.82
N GLN A 246 -15.72 19.40 -8.64
CA GLN A 246 -16.52 20.16 -7.67
C GLN A 246 -17.04 21.47 -8.28
N TRP A 247 -16.16 22.21 -8.97
CA TRP A 247 -16.53 23.43 -9.68
C TRP A 247 -17.61 23.16 -10.73
N ARG A 248 -17.47 22.09 -11.51
CA ARG A 248 -18.44 21.72 -12.55
C ARG A 248 -19.78 21.23 -11.98
N SER A 249 -19.78 20.55 -10.84
CA SER A 249 -21.00 20.00 -10.23
C SER A 249 -21.73 20.97 -9.30
N ASN A 250 -21.14 22.13 -8.97
CA ASN A 250 -21.69 23.11 -8.02
C ASN A 250 -22.11 22.45 -6.68
N THR A 251 -21.37 21.41 -6.26
CA THR A 251 -21.61 20.67 -5.02
C THR A 251 -20.42 20.83 -4.09
N ASP A 252 -20.69 21.31 -2.88
CA ASP A 252 -19.72 21.46 -1.81
C ASP A 252 -19.47 20.10 -1.12
N ILE A 253 -18.68 19.24 -1.76
CA ILE A 253 -18.24 17.98 -1.14
C ILE A 253 -17.09 18.32 -0.18
N ARG A 254 -17.37 18.17 1.11
CA ARG A 254 -16.52 18.51 2.26
C ARG A 254 -15.06 17.97 2.17
N LYS A 255 -14.24 18.64 2.99
CA LYS A 255 -12.78 18.56 3.19
C LYS A 255 -12.30 17.20 3.72
N ASP A 256 -12.32 16.14 2.91
CA ASP A 256 -12.02 14.79 3.45
C ASP A 256 -10.67 14.19 2.95
N VAL A 257 -9.87 14.97 2.21
CA VAL A 257 -8.46 14.63 1.88
C VAL A 257 -7.59 15.70 2.54
N ASP A 258 -7.25 15.48 3.80
CA ASP A 258 -6.74 16.55 4.66
C ASP A 258 -5.22 16.68 4.65
N ILE A 259 -4.46 15.74 4.07
CA ILE A 259 -2.99 15.80 4.12
C ILE A 259 -2.33 15.21 2.88
N ILE A 260 -1.48 16.02 2.25
CA ILE A 260 -0.45 15.56 1.31
C ILE A 260 0.90 15.70 1.97
N ILE A 261 1.62 14.60 2.11
CA ILE A 261 3.05 14.61 2.40
C ILE A 261 3.75 14.20 1.11
N THR A 262 4.48 15.12 0.49
CA THR A 262 5.35 14.80 -0.65
C THR A 262 6.78 14.66 -0.13
N VAL A 263 7.43 13.57 -0.49
CA VAL A 263 8.80 13.20 -0.09
C VAL A 263 9.70 13.20 -1.31
#